data_AF-A0A3N5MHS1-F1
#
_entry.id   AF-A0A3N5MHS1-F1
#
_cell.length_a   1.000
_cell.length_b   1.000
_cell.length_c   1.000
_cell.angle_alpha   90.00
_cell.angle_beta   90.00
_cell.angle_gamma   90.00
#
_symmetry.space_group_name_H-M   'P 1'
#
loop_
_entity.id
_entity.type
_entity.pdbx_description
1 polymer ?
#
loop_
_entity_poly.entity_id
_entity_poly.type
_entity_poly.pdbx_seq_one_letter_code
_entity_poly.pdbx_strand_id
1 'polypeptide(L)'
;MSGTSSQNKVITFDNGNIRGKLLSYDKTINGIPCSAGSWVWYHMNGSLSSCELAGDTIIEEITCRAKTRIHFHENGRLMKCYLAKNSPVQGIPVRADTFVLFHDNGKLAACRLDEDYFFGDIRCKAGTWIGFHENGSLKRCIIAEDIFKDGLLLRAGAWAAFHRNGVVDNYKLTEDTRIQGIDCSAGDILLFDEEGRVTETIRQAGDKPSS
;
A
#
# COMPACT_ATOMS: atom_id res chain seq x y z
N MET A 1 -50.64 12.45 -5.70
CA MET A 1 -49.33 12.91 -5.18
C MET A 1 -48.49 11.68 -4.90
N SER A 2 -47.54 11.37 -5.78
CA SER A 2 -46.68 10.19 -5.69
C SER A 2 -45.57 10.41 -4.65
N GLY A 3 -45.45 9.48 -3.71
CA GLY A 3 -44.54 9.57 -2.57
C GLY A 3 -43.06 9.36 -2.92
N THR A 4 -42.22 10.06 -2.18
CA THR A 4 -40.77 9.80 -2.07
C THR A 4 -40.48 9.35 -0.63
N SER A 5 -40.69 8.06 -0.35
CA SER A 5 -40.10 7.44 0.83
C SER A 5 -38.65 7.08 0.49
N SER A 6 -37.70 7.97 0.77
CA SER A 6 -36.29 7.59 0.82
C SER A 6 -36.07 6.80 2.10
N GLN A 7 -36.36 5.49 2.04
CA GLN A 7 -36.15 4.63 3.19
C GLN A 7 -34.69 4.73 3.66
N ASN A 8 -34.51 5.02 4.96
CA ASN A 8 -33.24 4.95 5.66
C ASN A 8 -32.66 3.53 5.49
N LYS A 9 -31.83 3.32 4.47
CA LYS A 9 -31.19 2.01 4.25
C LYS A 9 -30.12 1.83 5.32
N VAL A 10 -30.40 0.92 6.25
CA VAL A 10 -29.49 0.52 7.34
C VAL A 10 -29.25 -0.99 7.22
N ILE A 11 -28.00 -1.39 7.40
CA ILE A 11 -27.58 -2.79 7.51
C ILE A 11 -27.03 -2.95 8.92
N THR A 12 -27.40 -4.02 9.61
CA THR A 12 -26.91 -4.36 10.95
C THR A 12 -26.04 -5.61 10.92
N PHE A 13 -25.17 -5.74 11.91
CA PHE A 13 -24.55 -7.01 12.27
C PHE A 13 -25.55 -7.89 13.05
N ASP A 14 -25.20 -9.16 13.27
CA ASP A 14 -26.03 -10.11 14.02
C ASP A 14 -26.22 -9.69 15.49
N ASN A 15 -25.27 -8.94 16.05
CA ASN A 15 -25.36 -8.36 17.39
C ASN A 15 -26.25 -7.11 17.49
N GLY A 16 -26.88 -6.69 16.39
CA GLY A 16 -27.75 -5.52 16.30
C GLY A 16 -27.03 -4.19 16.03
N ASN A 17 -25.69 -4.14 16.09
CA ASN A 17 -24.94 -2.91 15.78
C ASN A 17 -25.11 -2.53 14.31
N ILE A 18 -25.08 -1.23 14.01
CA ILE A 18 -25.12 -0.75 12.62
C ILE A 18 -23.81 -1.15 11.93
N ARG A 19 -23.92 -1.88 10.81
CA ARG A 19 -22.83 -2.18 9.88
C ARG A 19 -22.71 -1.15 8.79
N GLY A 20 -23.83 -0.67 8.27
CA GLY A 20 -23.87 0.27 7.17
C GLY A 20 -25.09 1.18 7.20
N LYS A 21 -24.92 2.42 6.79
CA LYS A 21 -26.02 3.37 6.63
C LYS A 21 -25.83 4.24 5.39
N LEU A 22 -26.86 4.32 4.54
CA LEU A 22 -26.89 5.28 3.44
C LEU A 22 -27.22 6.68 4.00
N LEU A 23 -26.39 7.68 3.67
CA LEU A 23 -26.64 9.07 4.09
C LEU A 23 -27.56 9.80 3.11
N SER A 24 -28.58 10.47 3.62
CA SER A 24 -29.48 11.33 2.83
C SER A 24 -29.00 12.78 2.71
N TYR A 25 -28.05 13.20 3.55
CA TYR A 25 -27.40 14.51 3.54
C TYR A 25 -25.97 14.37 4.06
N ASP A 26 -25.10 15.34 3.74
CA ASP A 26 -23.72 15.36 4.20
C ASP A 26 -23.70 15.35 5.73
N LYS A 27 -22.92 14.45 6.34
CA LYS A 27 -22.91 14.28 7.78
C LYS A 27 -21.49 14.12 8.29
N THR A 28 -21.16 14.89 9.31
CA THR A 28 -19.92 14.70 10.08
C THR A 28 -20.06 13.52 11.03
N ILE A 29 -19.17 12.54 10.92
CA ILE A 29 -19.11 11.35 11.77
C ILE A 29 -17.69 11.27 12.33
N ASN A 30 -17.54 11.39 13.66
CA ASN A 30 -16.23 11.43 14.33
C ASN A 30 -15.27 12.47 13.73
N GLY A 31 -15.78 13.66 13.42
CA GLY A 31 -14.99 14.72 12.78
C GLY A 31 -14.78 14.57 11.28
N ILE A 32 -15.21 13.45 10.67
CA ILE A 32 -15.06 13.18 9.24
C ILE A 32 -16.30 13.62 8.47
N PRO A 33 -16.20 14.55 7.51
CA PRO A 33 -17.34 14.97 6.69
C PRO A 33 -17.66 13.92 5.62
N CYS A 34 -18.69 13.12 5.84
CA CYS A 34 -19.12 12.06 4.91
C CYS A 34 -20.22 12.55 3.96
N SER A 35 -20.11 12.22 2.68
CA SER A 35 -20.98 12.70 1.59
C SER A 35 -22.37 12.06 1.62
N ALA A 36 -23.40 12.87 1.38
CA ALA A 36 -24.75 12.45 1.03
C ALA A 36 -24.73 11.49 -0.17
N GLY A 37 -25.74 10.62 -0.25
CA GLY A 37 -25.89 9.65 -1.33
C GLY A 37 -24.89 8.48 -1.27
N SER A 38 -24.01 8.45 -0.26
CA SER A 38 -23.00 7.40 -0.09
C SER A 38 -23.25 6.56 1.16
N TRP A 39 -22.77 5.31 1.13
CA TRP A 39 -22.78 4.44 2.31
C TRP A 39 -21.64 4.81 3.26
N VAL A 40 -21.98 4.94 4.54
CA VAL A 40 -21.04 4.88 5.65
C VAL A 40 -21.05 3.47 6.21
N TRP A 41 -19.88 2.89 6.41
CA TRP A 41 -19.69 1.58 7.01
C TRP A 41 -19.03 1.70 8.37
N TYR A 42 -19.38 0.80 9.27
CA TYR A 42 -18.84 0.73 10.62
C TYR A 42 -18.23 -0.66 10.86
N HIS A 43 -17.22 -0.69 11.72
CA HIS A 43 -16.71 -1.93 12.31
C HIS A 43 -17.70 -2.49 13.32
N MET A 44 -17.51 -3.74 13.74
CA MET A 44 -18.44 -4.39 14.67
C MET A 44 -18.48 -3.69 16.04
N ASN A 45 -17.36 -3.07 16.45
CA ASN A 45 -17.27 -2.23 17.65
C ASN A 45 -17.97 -0.85 17.51
N GLY A 46 -18.54 -0.55 16.35
CA GLY A 46 -19.25 0.70 16.07
C GLY A 46 -18.35 1.87 15.62
N SER A 47 -17.03 1.68 15.53
CA SER A 47 -16.13 2.69 14.98
C SER A 47 -16.34 2.86 13.47
N LEU A 48 -16.05 4.04 12.94
CA LEU A 48 -16.16 4.33 11.51
C LEU A 48 -15.17 3.44 10.74
N SER A 49 -15.66 2.65 9.79
CA SER A 49 -14.84 1.79 8.93
C SER A 49 -14.51 2.47 7.61
N SER A 50 -15.51 3.07 6.96
CA SER A 50 -15.29 3.84 5.73
C SER A 50 -16.45 4.77 5.40
N CYS A 51 -16.14 5.87 4.72
CA CYS A 51 -17.14 6.71 4.06
C CYS A 51 -16.52 7.43 2.86
N GLU A 52 -17.37 7.99 1.99
CA GLU A 52 -16.92 8.91 0.95
C GLU A 52 -16.84 10.32 1.52
N LEU A 53 -15.73 11.03 1.29
CA LEU A 53 -15.55 12.39 1.79
C LEU A 53 -16.41 13.41 1.04
N ALA A 54 -17.09 14.29 1.79
CA ALA A 54 -17.86 15.40 1.22
C ALA A 54 -16.97 16.52 0.65
N GLY A 55 -15.78 16.72 1.22
CA GLY A 55 -14.79 17.71 0.81
C GLY A 55 -13.36 17.27 1.15
N ASP A 56 -12.36 17.98 0.63
CA ASP A 56 -10.96 17.73 0.98
C ASP A 56 -10.80 17.87 2.50
N THR A 57 -10.23 16.86 3.15
CA THR A 57 -10.20 16.77 4.61
C THR A 57 -8.81 16.38 5.08
N ILE A 58 -8.29 17.08 6.09
CA ILE A 58 -7.02 16.71 6.74
C ILE A 58 -7.32 15.65 7.80
N ILE A 59 -6.70 14.46 7.67
CA ILE A 59 -6.83 13.34 8.60
C ILE A 59 -5.40 12.86 8.93
N GLU A 60 -5.01 12.89 10.21
CA GLU A 60 -3.64 12.54 10.63
C GLU A 60 -2.56 13.27 9.80
N GLU A 61 -2.72 14.58 9.61
CA GLU A 61 -1.85 15.46 8.80
C GLU A 61 -1.91 15.20 7.27
N ILE A 62 -2.75 14.28 6.81
CA ILE A 62 -2.89 13.91 5.40
C ILE A 62 -4.10 14.60 4.78
N THR A 63 -3.89 15.43 3.74
CA THR A 63 -4.99 16.00 2.96
C THR A 63 -5.61 14.96 2.03
N CYS A 64 -6.69 14.35 2.49
CA CYS A 64 -7.49 13.36 1.77
C CYS A 64 -8.44 14.04 0.78
N ARG A 65 -8.53 13.51 -0.44
CA ARG A 65 -9.33 14.07 -1.54
C ARG A 65 -10.83 13.86 -1.34
N ALA A 66 -11.61 14.92 -1.57
CA ALA A 66 -13.05 14.89 -1.68
C ALA A 66 -13.53 13.82 -2.68
N LYS A 67 -14.74 13.30 -2.46
CA LYS A 67 -15.40 12.34 -3.37
C LYS A 67 -14.59 11.06 -3.61
N THR A 68 -13.71 10.73 -2.67
CA THR A 68 -13.03 9.44 -2.61
C THR A 68 -13.40 8.72 -1.31
N ARG A 69 -13.37 7.39 -1.34
CA ARG A 69 -13.62 6.58 -0.16
C ARG A 69 -12.36 6.49 0.68
N ILE A 70 -12.48 6.88 1.95
CA ILE A 70 -11.46 6.65 2.96
C ILE A 70 -11.82 5.43 3.79
N HIS A 71 -10.80 4.80 4.37
CA HIS A 71 -10.96 3.64 5.21
C HIS A 71 -10.15 3.80 6.49
N PHE A 72 -10.67 3.26 7.59
CA PHE A 72 -10.04 3.26 8.90
C PHE A 72 -9.89 1.84 9.41
N HIS A 73 -8.85 1.62 10.19
CA HIS A 73 -8.69 0.44 11.03
C HIS A 73 -9.73 0.44 12.16
N GLU A 74 -9.93 -0.71 12.80
CA GLU A 74 -10.93 -0.85 13.86
C GLU A 74 -10.62 0.02 15.09
N ASN A 75 -9.33 0.34 15.30
CA ASN A 75 -8.83 1.28 16.31
C ASN A 75 -9.06 2.77 15.95
N GLY A 76 -9.69 3.06 14.80
CA GLY A 76 -10.01 4.41 14.35
C GLY A 76 -8.90 5.12 13.57
N ARG A 77 -7.73 4.51 13.39
CA ARG A 77 -6.63 5.11 12.62
C ARG A 77 -6.86 5.00 11.13
N LEU A 78 -6.37 5.99 10.39
CA LEU A 78 -6.47 6.01 8.94
C LEU A 78 -5.79 4.76 8.35
N MET A 79 -6.49 4.01 7.50
CA MET A 79 -5.97 2.85 6.79
C MET A 79 -5.65 3.19 5.33
N LYS A 80 -6.54 3.95 4.67
CA LYS A 80 -6.42 4.29 3.25
C LYS A 80 -7.08 5.63 2.96
N CYS A 81 -6.40 6.47 2.18
CA CYS A 81 -7.01 7.64 1.54
C CYS A 81 -6.36 7.92 0.18
N TYR A 82 -7.09 8.64 -0.68
CA TYR A 82 -6.52 9.26 -1.87
C TYR A 82 -6.06 10.68 -1.53
N LEU A 83 -4.90 11.07 -2.01
CA LEU A 83 -4.34 12.40 -1.71
C LEU A 83 -4.97 13.48 -2.60
N ALA A 84 -5.26 14.65 -2.03
CA ALA A 84 -5.76 15.78 -2.80
C ALA A 84 -4.70 16.35 -3.76
N LYS A 85 -3.42 16.32 -3.35
CA LYS A 85 -2.26 16.84 -4.11
C LYS A 85 -1.00 16.05 -3.76
N ASN A 86 0.06 16.22 -4.55
CA ASN A 86 1.36 15.64 -4.22
C ASN A 86 1.80 16.23 -2.89
N SER A 87 2.23 15.39 -1.95
CA SER A 87 2.59 15.85 -0.61
C SER A 87 3.52 14.83 0.06
N PRO A 88 4.44 15.30 0.92
CA PRO A 88 5.19 14.40 1.76
C PRO A 88 4.27 13.71 2.76
N VAL A 89 4.43 12.41 2.93
CA VAL A 89 3.75 11.61 3.96
C VAL A 89 4.82 10.93 4.78
N GLN A 90 4.95 11.32 6.06
CA GLN A 90 6.02 10.84 6.95
C GLN A 90 7.43 11.02 6.33
N GLY A 91 7.64 12.14 5.62
CA GLY A 91 8.89 12.45 4.93
C GLY A 91 9.06 11.82 3.55
N ILE A 92 8.10 11.01 3.07
CA ILE A 92 8.18 10.35 1.76
C ILE A 92 7.40 11.14 0.70
N PRO A 93 7.98 11.47 -0.46
CA PRO A 93 7.29 12.25 -1.49
C PRO A 93 6.23 11.40 -2.21
N VAL A 94 4.96 11.64 -1.89
CA VAL A 94 3.85 10.84 -2.40
C VAL A 94 3.07 11.57 -3.49
N ARG A 95 2.74 10.82 -4.54
CA ARG A 95 1.96 11.27 -5.68
C ARG A 95 0.45 11.28 -5.42
N ALA A 96 -0.24 12.31 -5.89
CA ALA A 96 -1.66 12.57 -5.63
C ALA A 96 -2.63 11.62 -6.34
N ASP A 97 -2.28 11.15 -7.54
CA ASP A 97 -3.19 10.42 -8.44
C ASP A 97 -3.45 8.97 -8.00
N THR A 98 -3.03 8.63 -6.77
CA THR A 98 -3.19 7.32 -6.17
C THR A 98 -3.65 7.40 -4.72
N PHE A 99 -3.62 6.27 -4.02
CA PHE A 99 -3.89 6.18 -2.60
C PHE A 99 -2.62 5.87 -1.79
N VAL A 100 -2.67 6.25 -0.52
CA VAL A 100 -1.74 5.80 0.52
C VAL A 100 -2.39 4.72 1.35
N LEU A 101 -1.58 3.80 1.86
CA LEU A 101 -1.97 2.78 2.82
C LEU A 101 -1.17 2.97 4.10
N PHE A 102 -1.79 2.74 5.24
CA PHE A 102 -1.15 2.78 6.55
C PHE A 102 -1.40 1.48 7.31
N HIS A 103 -0.43 1.09 8.13
CA HIS A 103 -0.60 0.05 9.14
C HIS A 103 -1.54 0.54 10.25
N ASP A 104 -2.03 -0.34 11.11
CA ASP A 104 -2.89 0.01 12.24
C ASP A 104 -2.15 0.82 13.34
N ASN A 105 -0.82 0.69 13.39
CA ASN A 105 0.09 1.58 14.12
C ASN A 105 0.35 2.92 13.39
N GLY A 106 -0.35 3.15 12.27
CA GLY A 106 -0.34 4.30 11.37
C GLY A 106 1.00 4.76 10.84
N LYS A 107 2.00 3.88 10.83
CA LYS A 107 3.13 4.05 9.90
C LYS A 107 2.66 3.82 8.47
N LEU A 108 3.26 4.54 7.54
CA LEU A 108 3.02 4.35 6.11
C LEU A 108 3.33 2.90 5.72
N ALA A 109 2.39 2.25 5.05
CA ALA A 109 2.52 0.87 4.58
C ALA A 109 2.86 0.82 3.09
N ALA A 110 2.25 1.67 2.26
CA ALA A 110 2.56 1.78 0.85
C ALA A 110 2.06 3.08 0.23
N CYS A 111 2.76 3.54 -0.81
CA CYS A 111 2.35 4.68 -1.63
C CYS A 111 3.01 4.62 -3.01
N ARG A 112 2.55 5.46 -3.94
CA ARG A 112 3.27 5.70 -5.20
C ARG A 112 4.15 6.93 -5.06
N LEU A 113 5.42 6.79 -5.40
CA LEU A 113 6.40 7.88 -5.31
C LEU A 113 6.14 8.97 -6.33
N ASP A 114 6.32 10.24 -5.94
CA ASP A 114 6.30 11.39 -6.85
C ASP A 114 7.67 11.61 -7.50
N GLU A 115 8.73 11.44 -6.73
CA GLU A 115 10.14 11.52 -7.15
C GLU A 115 10.92 10.32 -6.61
N ASP A 116 12.18 10.17 -7.02
CA ASP A 116 13.02 9.09 -6.48
C ASP A 116 13.19 9.28 -4.97
N TYR A 117 13.17 8.18 -4.22
CA TYR A 117 13.30 8.22 -2.77
C TYR A 117 14.44 7.32 -2.31
N PHE A 118 15.33 7.86 -1.48
CA PHE A 118 16.43 7.12 -0.89
C PHE A 118 15.99 6.51 0.44
N PHE A 119 16.12 5.19 0.55
CA PHE A 119 16.05 4.48 1.82
C PHE A 119 17.41 3.85 2.11
N GLY A 120 18.22 4.54 2.93
CA GLY A 120 19.63 4.19 3.08
C GLY A 120 20.37 4.39 1.76
N ASP A 121 20.99 3.33 1.26
CA ASP A 121 21.69 3.28 -0.03
C ASP A 121 20.77 2.93 -1.21
N ILE A 122 19.55 2.43 -0.96
CA ILE A 122 18.62 2.02 -2.01
C ILE A 122 17.86 3.24 -2.54
N ARG A 123 18.06 3.53 -3.83
CA ARG A 123 17.27 4.53 -4.57
C ARG A 123 16.04 3.87 -5.18
N CYS A 124 14.87 4.19 -4.64
CA CYS A 124 13.59 3.70 -5.12
C CYS A 124 13.00 4.63 -6.19
N LYS A 125 12.52 4.05 -7.29
CA LYS A 125 12.17 4.77 -8.53
C LYS A 125 10.87 5.58 -8.43
N ALA A 126 10.95 6.84 -8.85
CA ALA A 126 9.81 7.75 -9.02
C ALA A 126 8.68 7.11 -9.83
N GLY A 127 7.43 7.44 -9.49
CA GLY A 127 6.26 6.95 -10.18
C GLY A 127 6.00 5.45 -10.01
N THR A 128 6.70 4.76 -9.11
CA THR A 128 6.46 3.35 -8.78
C THR A 128 5.92 3.19 -7.37
N TRP A 129 5.38 2.01 -7.05
CA TRP A 129 4.93 1.70 -5.70
C TRP A 129 6.13 1.37 -4.82
N ILE A 130 6.18 2.01 -3.65
CA ILE A 130 7.05 1.65 -2.54
C ILE A 130 6.20 1.08 -1.41
N GLY A 131 6.73 0.12 -0.67
CA GLY A 131 6.07 -0.47 0.48
C GLY A 131 7.01 -0.59 1.67
N PHE A 132 6.45 -0.52 2.87
CA PHE A 132 7.16 -0.58 4.14
C PHE A 132 6.56 -1.63 5.06
N HIS A 133 7.42 -2.22 5.87
CA HIS A 133 6.99 -3.02 7.01
C HIS A 133 6.46 -2.11 8.12
N GLU A 134 5.75 -2.71 9.06
CA GLU A 134 5.16 -2.01 10.19
C GLU A 134 6.20 -1.34 11.13
N ASN A 135 7.45 -1.80 11.10
CA ASN A 135 8.55 -1.13 11.81
C ASN A 135 9.08 0.12 11.07
N GLY A 136 8.66 0.36 9.82
CA GLY A 136 9.12 1.46 8.96
C GLY A 136 10.28 1.08 8.03
N SER A 137 10.81 -0.15 8.11
CA SER A 137 11.82 -0.63 7.17
C SER A 137 11.23 -0.80 5.76
N LEU A 138 12.08 -0.61 4.75
CA LEU A 138 11.71 -0.85 3.36
C LEU A 138 11.28 -2.32 3.19
N LYS A 139 10.10 -2.54 2.62
CA LYS A 139 9.57 -3.87 2.30
C LYS A 139 9.77 -4.21 0.84
N ARG A 140 9.55 -3.24 -0.06
CA ARG A 140 9.67 -3.43 -1.51
C ARG A 140 9.74 -2.11 -2.25
N CYS A 141 10.51 -2.06 -3.33
CA CYS A 141 10.40 -0.98 -4.32
C CYS A 141 10.94 -1.42 -5.69
N ILE A 142 10.71 -0.60 -6.71
CA ILE A 142 11.46 -0.69 -7.96
C ILE A 142 12.77 0.06 -7.80
N ILE A 143 13.87 -0.59 -8.15
CA ILE A 143 15.22 -0.01 -8.08
C ILE A 143 15.39 1.05 -9.17
N ALA A 144 15.89 2.24 -8.82
CA ALA A 144 16.08 3.33 -9.77
C ALA A 144 17.39 3.23 -10.56
N GLU A 145 18.45 2.73 -9.91
CA GLU A 145 19.80 2.59 -10.47
C GLU A 145 20.46 1.30 -9.97
N ASP A 146 21.35 0.72 -10.77
CA ASP A 146 22.06 -0.50 -10.41
C ASP A 146 22.80 -0.33 -9.06
N ILE A 147 22.57 -1.25 -8.14
CA ILE A 147 23.20 -1.25 -6.81
C ILE A 147 23.67 -2.65 -6.42
N PHE A 148 24.87 -2.73 -5.87
CA PHE A 148 25.38 -3.97 -5.30
C PHE A 148 25.03 -4.03 -3.81
N LYS A 149 24.22 -5.02 -3.42
CA LYS A 149 23.74 -5.19 -2.05
C LYS A 149 23.72 -6.68 -1.68
N ASP A 150 24.24 -7.02 -0.51
CA ASP A 150 24.25 -8.39 0.02
C ASP A 150 24.85 -9.44 -0.96
N GLY A 151 25.84 -9.03 -1.77
CA GLY A 151 26.45 -9.88 -2.79
C GLY A 151 25.67 -9.98 -4.11
N LEU A 152 24.61 -9.18 -4.28
CA LEU A 152 23.69 -9.20 -5.41
C LEU A 152 23.73 -7.86 -6.15
N LEU A 153 23.75 -7.91 -7.48
CA LEU A 153 23.54 -6.73 -8.31
C LEU A 153 22.03 -6.55 -8.56
N LEU A 154 21.41 -5.64 -7.82
CA LEU A 154 20.03 -5.24 -8.02
C LEU A 154 19.99 -4.24 -9.18
N ARG A 155 19.38 -4.62 -10.30
CA ARG A 155 19.36 -3.82 -11.53
C ARG A 155 18.29 -2.75 -11.49
N ALA A 156 18.58 -1.63 -12.14
CA ALA A 156 17.61 -0.57 -12.42
C ALA A 156 16.36 -1.14 -13.10
N GLY A 157 15.19 -0.76 -12.59
CA GLY A 157 13.89 -1.24 -13.06
C GLY A 157 13.44 -2.57 -12.48
N ALA A 158 14.30 -3.29 -11.75
CA ALA A 158 13.91 -4.54 -11.11
C ALA A 158 13.04 -4.31 -9.88
N TRP A 159 12.14 -5.25 -9.62
CA TRP A 159 11.36 -5.32 -8.40
C TRP A 159 12.16 -6.06 -7.32
N ALA A 160 12.44 -5.40 -6.21
CA ALA A 160 13.13 -5.99 -5.06
C ALA A 160 12.22 -5.95 -3.83
N ALA A 161 12.23 -7.04 -3.06
CA ALA A 161 11.63 -7.12 -1.74
C ALA A 161 12.71 -7.32 -0.68
N PHE A 162 12.44 -6.86 0.54
CA PHE A 162 13.38 -6.88 1.65
C PHE A 162 12.70 -7.35 2.93
N HIS A 163 13.45 -8.09 3.74
CA HIS A 163 13.10 -8.44 5.11
C HIS A 163 13.10 -7.21 6.02
N ARG A 164 12.53 -7.35 7.22
CA ARG A 164 12.45 -6.24 8.20
C ARG A 164 13.81 -5.73 8.67
N ASN A 165 14.86 -6.53 8.52
CA ASN A 165 16.25 -6.19 8.83
C ASN A 165 17.00 -5.56 7.63
N GLY A 166 16.35 -5.42 6.47
CA GLY A 166 16.91 -4.82 5.26
C GLY A 166 17.67 -5.78 4.35
N VAL A 167 17.76 -7.07 4.68
CA VAL A 167 18.28 -8.11 3.79
C VAL A 167 17.31 -8.33 2.62
N VAL A 168 17.82 -8.59 1.42
CA VAL A 168 16.98 -8.95 0.26
C VAL A 168 16.15 -10.19 0.60
N ASP A 169 14.83 -10.13 0.41
CA ASP A 169 13.88 -11.24 0.64
C ASP A 169 13.67 -12.01 -0.66
N ASN A 170 13.33 -11.30 -1.73
CA ASN A 170 13.26 -11.89 -3.06
C ASN A 170 13.62 -10.92 -4.15
N TYR A 171 14.19 -11.48 -5.22
CA TYR A 171 14.68 -10.74 -6.37
C TYR A 171 14.53 -11.57 -7.64
N LYS A 172 13.97 -10.95 -8.68
CA LYS A 172 13.92 -11.54 -10.02
C LYS A 172 15.19 -11.15 -10.79
N LEU A 173 15.97 -12.14 -11.18
CA LEU A 173 17.19 -11.93 -11.96
C LEU A 173 16.89 -11.39 -13.36
N THR A 174 17.77 -10.55 -13.86
CA THR A 174 17.69 -9.95 -15.20
C THR A 174 18.77 -10.47 -16.14
N GLU A 175 19.73 -11.24 -15.61
CA GLU A 175 20.87 -11.80 -16.33
C GLU A 175 21.30 -13.11 -15.65
N ASP A 176 22.03 -13.93 -16.39
CA ASP A 176 22.66 -15.13 -15.85
C ASP A 176 23.79 -14.73 -14.88
N THR A 177 23.82 -15.35 -13.71
CA THR A 177 24.81 -15.04 -12.67
C THR A 177 25.01 -16.22 -11.73
N ARG A 178 26.06 -16.15 -10.91
CA ARG A 178 26.33 -17.13 -9.87
C ARG A 178 26.20 -16.49 -8.49
N ILE A 179 25.24 -16.96 -7.69
CA ILE A 179 24.92 -16.43 -6.36
C ILE A 179 25.12 -17.51 -5.32
N GLN A 180 26.00 -17.28 -4.34
CA GLN A 180 26.32 -18.25 -3.27
C GLN A 180 26.71 -19.64 -3.81
N GLY A 181 27.38 -19.66 -4.96
CA GLY A 181 27.81 -20.90 -5.62
C GLY A 181 26.75 -21.55 -6.53
N ILE A 182 25.52 -21.03 -6.57
CA ILE A 182 24.39 -21.50 -7.39
C ILE A 182 24.39 -20.75 -8.72
N ASP A 183 24.38 -21.49 -9.83
CA ASP A 183 24.20 -20.89 -11.16
C ASP A 183 22.71 -20.60 -11.42
N CYS A 184 22.41 -19.34 -11.72
CA CYS A 184 21.07 -18.81 -11.88
C CYS A 184 20.93 -18.15 -13.26
N SER A 185 19.76 -18.30 -13.88
CA SER A 185 19.47 -17.73 -15.18
C SER A 185 18.66 -16.45 -15.06
N ALA A 186 18.76 -15.60 -16.08
CA ALA A 186 17.86 -14.47 -16.25
C ALA A 186 16.40 -14.92 -16.14
N GLY A 187 15.60 -14.22 -15.33
CA GLY A 187 14.19 -14.54 -15.10
C GLY A 187 13.91 -15.43 -13.90
N ASP A 188 14.91 -16.14 -13.35
CA ASP A 188 14.77 -16.87 -12.09
C ASP A 188 14.41 -15.91 -10.95
N ILE A 189 13.59 -16.39 -10.00
CA ILE A 189 13.28 -15.67 -8.77
C ILE A 189 14.02 -16.37 -7.63
N LEU A 190 14.86 -15.62 -6.93
CA LEU A 190 15.56 -16.09 -5.75
C LEU A 190 14.78 -15.66 -4.50
N LEU A 191 14.60 -16.61 -3.58
CA LEU A 191 14.11 -16.36 -2.23
C LEU A 191 15.28 -16.50 -1.26
N PHE A 192 15.35 -15.59 -0.29
CA PHE A 192 16.41 -15.51 0.70
C PHE A 192 15.84 -15.55 2.12
N ASP A 193 16.56 -16.14 3.07
CA ASP A 193 16.25 -16.02 4.50
C ASP A 193 16.69 -14.65 5.08
N GLU A 194 16.42 -14.41 6.36
CA GLU A 194 16.79 -13.16 7.03
C GLU A 194 18.32 -13.01 7.20
N GLU A 195 19.11 -14.06 7.03
CA GLU A 195 20.58 -13.99 7.00
C GLU A 195 21.13 -13.83 5.57
N GLY A 196 20.25 -13.76 4.58
CA GLY A 196 20.58 -13.53 3.18
C GLY A 196 21.01 -14.79 2.44
N ARG A 197 20.76 -15.99 2.97
CA ARG A 197 21.05 -17.26 2.29
C ARG A 197 19.94 -17.59 1.30
N VAL A 198 20.30 -18.06 0.10
CA VAL A 198 19.31 -18.52 -0.87
C VAL A 198 18.60 -19.76 -0.31
N THR A 199 17.29 -19.67 -0.08
CA THR A 199 16.46 -20.79 0.38
C THR A 199 15.79 -21.52 -0.77
N GLU A 200 15.48 -20.80 -1.85
CA GLU A 200 14.81 -21.36 -3.02
C GLU A 200 15.17 -20.59 -4.29
N THR A 201 15.22 -21.31 -5.41
CA THR A 201 15.31 -20.72 -6.75
C THR A 201 14.11 -21.19 -7.56
N ILE A 202 13.16 -20.29 -7.79
CA ILE A 202 12.03 -20.55 -8.66
C ILE A 202 12.52 -20.29 -10.08
N ARG A 203 12.77 -21.39 -10.81
CA ARG A 203 13.23 -21.34 -12.19
C ARG A 203 12.12 -20.84 -13.09
N GLN A 204 12.42 -19.93 -14.00
CA GLN A 204 11.47 -19.61 -15.05
C GLN A 204 11.18 -20.90 -15.83
N ALA A 205 9.90 -21.20 -16.08
CA ALA A 205 9.53 -22.33 -16.91
C ALA A 205 10.20 -22.14 -18.28
N GLY A 206 11.18 -22.99 -18.59
CA GLY A 206 11.87 -22.92 -19.87
C GLY A 206 10.86 -23.10 -21.00
N ASP A 207 11.02 -22.32 -22.06
CA ASP A 207 10.65 -22.79 -23.38
C ASP A 207 11.21 -24.22 -23.50
N LYS A 208 10.31 -25.20 -23.69
CA LYS A 208 10.72 -26.57 -23.96
C LYS A 208 11.75 -26.52 -25.09
N PRO A 209 12.90 -27.20 -24.98
CA PRO A 209 13.76 -27.35 -26.14
C PRO A 209 12.91 -28.01 -27.23
N SER A 210 12.81 -27.35 -28.38
CA SER A 210 12.28 -27.94 -29.59
C SER A 210 13.18 -29.13 -29.93
N SER A 211 12.68 -30.33 -29.65
CA SER A 211 13.23 -31.61 -30.10
C SER A 211 13.24 -31.69 -31.62
#